data_AF-A0A9X0F6J4-F1
#
_entry.id   AF-A0A9X0F6J4-F1
#
_cell.length_a   1.000
_cell.length_b   1.000
_cell.length_c   1.000
_cell.angle_alpha   90.00
_cell.angle_beta   90.00
_cell.angle_gamma   90.00
#
_symmetry.space_group_name_H-M   'P 1'
#
loop_
_entity.id
_entity.type
_entity.pdbx_description
1 polymer ?
#
loop_
_entity_poly.entity_id
_entity_poly.type
_entity_poly.pdbx_seq_one_letter_code
_entity_poly.pdbx_strand_id
1 'polypeptide(L)'
;MKKQLVTYMMLTSLVTTGVCQLNYVFGPSVVHAEQLEELDLSSALRKLGAHAKVTPLQIDQTLIHPTINLVEIPALNSTHQEIKNAMQEWSENLYPFLVELSSRGQVFVDKFDSYYPILQDLNENPEKQEEKTERLEALKKTIRLNQSKIQSYINELETFQNGLTKKISKLDKHVEKGQDFLGKDGKINSFKEEIKTAQEAISKDLNGIALIPGAMNTAGFGVFKEVYILAKDIIKPVAETAAAVVNKGKEIEKSIQDAEKTAEESARAAGKTEQEIEAAKKAARQEIEKDKKAELSAAANAKAKEYDLITTLDPKRIDEITNAFGKVTTLTVENKTALNDLSVQNEKLYNMTQKLQIADLQKASMLLMQNDIHLFAEQINEEINLLTQYKKDWNEINTSIDHASQAATAKDTREALKRVKSLRNQLEKQLTSFDTN
;
A
#
# COMPACT_ATOMS: atom_id res chain seq x y z
N MET A 1 -4.57 -41.66 28.53
CA MET A 1 -3.49 -41.52 29.55
C MET A 1 -2.39 -40.68 28.91
N LYS A 2 -1.91 -39.54 29.41
CA LYS A 2 -1.95 -38.89 30.73
C LYS A 2 -2.40 -37.43 30.58
N LYS A 3 -3.27 -37.00 31.49
CA LYS A 3 -3.57 -35.62 31.83
C LYS A 3 -2.36 -35.03 32.57
N GLN A 4 -2.01 -33.77 32.31
CA GLN A 4 -1.55 -32.87 33.36
C GLN A 4 -2.32 -31.55 33.25
N LEU A 5 -2.75 -31.09 34.41
CA LEU A 5 -3.80 -30.13 34.70
C LEU A 5 -3.16 -29.11 35.67
N VAL A 6 -3.61 -27.85 35.61
CA VAL A 6 -3.55 -26.79 36.66
C VAL A 6 -2.16 -26.21 36.97
N THR A 7 -1.92 -24.94 37.34
CA THR A 7 -2.70 -23.83 37.96
C THR A 7 -1.87 -22.55 37.80
N TYR A 8 -2.41 -21.35 37.57
CA TYR A 8 -2.63 -20.26 38.56
C TYR A 8 -2.82 -18.97 37.71
N MET A 9 -3.68 -17.99 37.97
CA MET A 9 -4.67 -17.73 39.02
C MET A 9 -5.56 -16.60 38.50
N MET A 10 -6.88 -16.73 38.62
CA MET A 10 -7.79 -15.58 38.53
C MET A 10 -7.66 -14.72 39.78
N LEU A 11 -7.60 -13.40 39.61
CA LEU A 11 -7.94 -12.42 40.64
C LEU A 11 -8.92 -11.42 40.03
N THR A 12 -10.21 -11.72 40.21
CA THR A 12 -11.30 -10.75 40.10
C THR A 12 -11.39 -9.94 41.38
N SER A 13 -11.26 -8.62 41.29
CA SER A 13 -12.25 -7.62 41.76
C SER A 13 -11.58 -6.32 42.21
N LEU A 14 -11.85 -5.22 41.51
CA LEU A 14 -12.43 -4.01 42.09
C LEU A 14 -12.80 -3.04 40.96
N VAL A 15 -14.11 -2.81 40.83
CA VAL A 15 -14.67 -1.72 40.05
C VAL A 15 -14.37 -0.43 40.79
N THR A 16 -13.53 0.41 40.21
CA THR A 16 -13.54 1.86 40.45
C THR A 16 -13.40 2.55 39.11
N THR A 17 -14.45 3.29 38.77
CA THR A 17 -14.55 4.22 37.65
C THR A 17 -13.40 5.23 37.68
N GLY A 18 -12.67 5.35 36.56
CA GLY A 18 -11.64 6.38 36.39
C GLY A 18 -11.06 6.31 34.99
N VAL A 19 -11.48 7.23 34.13
CA VAL A 19 -10.85 7.48 32.83
C VAL A 19 -9.43 7.97 33.09
N CYS A 20 -8.41 7.14 32.84
CA CYS A 20 -7.02 7.56 32.92
C CYS A 20 -6.34 7.40 31.56
N GLN A 21 -5.83 8.53 31.09
CA GLN A 21 -5.08 8.73 29.86
C GLN A 21 -3.80 7.89 29.86
N LEU A 22 -3.50 7.27 28.73
CA LEU A 22 -2.27 6.54 28.46
C LEU A 22 -1.12 7.54 28.27
N ASN A 23 -0.31 7.75 29.30
CA ASN A 23 1.04 8.32 29.16
C ASN A 23 2.05 7.18 29.06
N TYR A 24 2.63 7.00 27.87
CA TYR A 24 3.83 6.19 27.66
C TYR A 24 5.05 6.93 28.21
N VAL A 25 5.69 6.39 29.25
CA VAL A 25 7.03 6.78 29.69
C VAL A 25 7.81 5.51 29.93
N PHE A 26 8.80 5.21 29.09
CA PHE A 26 10.09 4.62 29.49
C PHE A 26 11.14 4.85 28.39
N GLY A 27 12.08 5.75 28.68
CA GLY A 27 13.37 5.97 28.00
C GLY A 27 14.37 6.50 29.05
N PRO A 28 15.69 6.30 28.88
CA PRO A 28 16.67 6.38 29.95
C PRO A 28 16.94 7.80 30.46
N SER A 29 17.52 7.86 31.66
CA SER A 29 17.80 9.00 32.53
C SER A 29 18.17 10.33 31.83
N VAL A 30 17.36 11.35 32.09
CA VAL A 30 17.58 12.74 31.68
C VAL A 30 18.70 13.37 32.53
N VAL A 31 19.87 13.57 31.94
CA VAL A 31 20.78 14.62 32.40
C VAL A 31 20.20 15.93 31.88
N HIS A 32 19.73 16.79 32.79
CA HIS A 32 19.21 18.12 32.47
C HIS A 32 20.34 18.97 31.87
N ALA A 33 20.34 19.14 30.55
CA ALA A 33 21.03 20.23 29.88
C ALA A 33 20.00 21.35 29.64
N GLU A 34 20.38 22.59 29.94
CA GLU A 34 19.54 23.78 29.84
C GLU A 34 18.86 23.89 28.46
N GLN A 35 17.54 24.12 28.50
CA GLN A 35 16.60 24.07 27.39
C GLN A 35 16.93 25.13 26.31
N LEU A 36 17.61 24.72 25.22
CA LEU A 36 17.12 25.09 23.90
C LEU A 36 15.86 24.25 23.67
N GLU A 37 14.76 24.86 23.23
CA GLU A 37 13.63 24.14 22.67
C GLU A 37 14.18 23.22 21.56
N GLU A 38 14.24 21.91 21.82
CA GLU A 38 14.85 20.92 20.93
C GLU A 38 13.93 20.79 19.71
N LEU A 39 14.21 21.61 18.70
CA LEU A 39 13.49 21.58 17.44
C LEU A 39 14.04 20.39 16.65
N ASP A 40 13.21 19.37 16.51
CA ASP A 40 13.53 18.16 15.75
C ASP A 40 12.74 18.12 14.45
N LEU A 41 13.42 17.75 13.36
CA LEU A 41 12.75 17.41 12.12
C LEU A 41 11.93 16.13 12.34
N SER A 42 10.74 16.09 11.73
CA SER A 42 9.96 14.86 11.74
C SER A 42 10.71 13.72 11.02
N SER A 43 10.25 12.48 11.21
CA SER A 43 10.78 11.33 10.45
C SER A 43 10.22 11.20 9.03
N ALA A 44 9.56 12.24 8.49
CA ALA A 44 8.80 12.17 7.25
C ALA A 44 9.64 11.75 6.04
N LEU A 45 10.83 12.32 5.85
CA LEU A 45 11.68 11.97 4.72
C LEU A 45 12.10 10.50 4.74
N ARG A 46 12.49 9.99 5.91
CA ARG A 46 12.81 8.56 6.07
C ARG A 46 11.62 7.67 5.71
N LYS A 47 10.41 8.04 6.14
CA LYS A 47 9.18 7.29 5.83
C LYS A 47 8.82 7.38 4.33
N LEU A 48 9.01 8.52 3.69
CA LEU A 48 8.87 8.66 2.23
C LEU A 48 9.82 7.72 1.49
N GLY A 49 11.04 7.53 1.99
CA GLY A 49 11.99 6.55 1.44
C GLY A 49 11.50 5.10 1.55
N ALA A 50 10.74 4.77 2.59
CA ALA A 50 10.09 3.46 2.70
C ALA A 50 8.92 3.32 1.70
N HIS A 51 8.07 4.34 1.59
CA HIS A 51 6.97 4.37 0.62
C HIS A 51 7.46 4.22 -0.82
N ALA A 52 8.57 4.88 -1.17
CA ALA A 52 9.22 4.78 -2.48
C ALA A 52 9.61 3.34 -2.87
N LYS A 53 9.63 2.40 -1.92
CA LYS A 53 9.95 0.99 -2.16
C LYS A 53 8.76 0.06 -2.05
N VAL A 54 7.90 0.31 -1.05
CA VAL A 54 6.72 -0.52 -0.79
C VAL A 54 5.68 -0.32 -1.89
N THR A 55 5.42 0.93 -2.30
CA THR A 55 4.36 1.23 -3.26
C THR A 55 4.61 0.59 -4.64
N PRO A 56 5.81 0.68 -5.25
CA PRO A 56 6.09 -0.06 -6.48
C PRO A 56 5.92 -1.57 -6.34
N LEU A 57 6.39 -2.15 -5.22
CA LEU A 57 6.24 -3.58 -4.96
C LEU A 57 4.75 -3.99 -4.88
N GLN A 58 3.92 -3.18 -4.23
CA GLN A 58 2.48 -3.40 -4.17
C GLN A 58 1.82 -3.33 -5.54
N ILE A 59 2.21 -2.34 -6.34
CA ILE A 59 1.72 -2.17 -7.71
C ILE A 59 2.08 -3.42 -8.53
N ASP A 60 3.35 -3.85 -8.50
CA ASP A 60 3.80 -5.04 -9.21
C ASP A 60 2.97 -6.28 -8.85
N GLN A 61 2.74 -6.53 -7.56
CA GLN A 61 1.92 -7.66 -7.11
C GLN A 61 0.46 -7.55 -7.60
N THR A 62 -0.13 -6.35 -7.49
CA THR A 62 -1.51 -6.12 -7.97
C THR A 62 -1.62 -6.31 -9.49
N LEU A 63 -0.58 -5.94 -10.23
CA LEU A 63 -0.56 -6.05 -11.69
C LEU A 63 -0.45 -7.50 -12.17
N ILE A 64 0.25 -8.38 -11.43
CA ILE A 64 0.41 -9.81 -11.76
C ILE A 64 -0.94 -10.55 -11.79
N HIS A 65 -1.83 -10.28 -10.84
CA HIS A 65 -3.11 -10.99 -10.77
C HIS A 65 -4.04 -10.61 -11.93
N PRO A 66 -4.70 -11.56 -12.62
CA PRO A 66 -5.60 -11.24 -13.72
C PRO A 66 -6.78 -10.38 -13.26
N THR A 67 -7.36 -9.61 -14.18
CA THR A 67 -8.58 -8.86 -13.88
C THR A 67 -9.73 -9.82 -13.60
N ILE A 68 -10.46 -9.59 -12.51
CA ILE A 68 -11.66 -10.37 -12.21
C ILE A 68 -12.72 -10.07 -13.26
N ASN A 69 -13.07 -11.10 -14.03
CA ASN A 69 -14.13 -11.03 -15.02
C ASN A 69 -15.42 -11.63 -14.44
N LEU A 70 -16.55 -10.93 -14.60
CA LEU A 70 -17.89 -11.46 -14.38
C LEU A 70 -18.70 -11.06 -15.60
N VAL A 71 -19.19 -12.04 -16.36
CA VAL A 71 -19.92 -11.83 -17.63
C VAL A 71 -21.14 -10.94 -17.43
N GLU A 72 -21.74 -11.03 -16.24
CA GLU A 72 -22.93 -10.29 -15.84
C GLU A 72 -22.61 -8.85 -15.41
N ILE A 73 -21.35 -8.55 -15.10
CA ILE A 73 -20.88 -7.21 -14.72
C ILE A 73 -19.58 -6.87 -15.48
N PRO A 74 -19.63 -6.66 -16.81
CA PRO A 74 -18.44 -6.31 -17.59
C PRO A 74 -17.75 -5.02 -17.12
N ALA A 75 -18.52 -4.12 -16.50
CA ALA A 75 -18.03 -2.88 -15.91
C ALA A 75 -17.02 -3.10 -14.76
N LEU A 76 -17.09 -4.25 -14.07
CA LEU A 76 -16.10 -4.62 -13.04
C LEU A 76 -14.71 -4.75 -13.64
N ASN A 77 -14.61 -5.45 -14.77
CA ASN A 77 -13.35 -5.70 -15.47
C ASN A 77 -12.74 -4.39 -15.98
N SER A 78 -13.53 -3.57 -16.69
CA SER A 78 -13.06 -2.27 -17.21
C SER A 78 -12.64 -1.31 -16.09
N THR A 79 -13.41 -1.21 -15.01
CA THR A 79 -13.04 -0.34 -13.87
C THR A 79 -11.76 -0.82 -13.18
N HIS A 80 -11.60 -2.13 -12.99
CA HIS A 80 -10.35 -2.67 -12.44
C HIS A 80 -9.16 -2.37 -13.35
N GLN A 81 -9.31 -2.49 -14.67
CA GLN A 81 -8.26 -2.12 -15.63
C GLN A 81 -7.92 -0.62 -15.57
N GLU A 82 -8.92 0.26 -15.47
CA GLU A 82 -8.68 1.70 -15.29
C GLU A 82 -7.86 2.01 -14.03
N ILE A 83 -8.07 1.26 -12.94
CA ILE A 83 -7.31 1.41 -11.70
C ILE A 83 -5.88 0.89 -11.86
N LYS A 84 -5.69 -0.26 -12.53
CA LYS A 84 -4.35 -0.77 -12.85
C LYS A 84 -3.56 0.21 -13.71
N ASN A 85 -4.21 0.85 -14.68
CA ASN A 85 -3.58 1.89 -15.49
C ASN A 85 -3.20 3.12 -14.62
N ALA A 86 -4.04 3.50 -13.65
CA ALA A 86 -3.70 4.57 -12.70
C ALA A 86 -2.50 4.19 -11.79
N MET A 87 -2.42 2.93 -11.35
CA MET A 87 -1.25 2.44 -10.62
C MET A 87 0.03 2.53 -11.47
N GLN A 88 -0.05 2.16 -12.75
CA GLN A 88 1.08 2.34 -13.69
C GLN A 88 1.44 3.81 -13.89
N GLU A 89 0.45 4.69 -14.04
CA GLU A 89 0.66 6.14 -14.14
C GLU A 89 1.41 6.69 -12.93
N TRP A 90 1.08 6.23 -11.72
CA TRP A 90 1.83 6.61 -10.51
C TRP A 90 3.28 6.14 -10.59
N SER A 91 3.53 4.88 -10.96
CA SER A 91 4.89 4.32 -11.07
C SER A 91 5.73 5.02 -12.14
N GLU A 92 5.13 5.44 -13.24
CA GLU A 92 5.84 6.05 -14.37
C GLU A 92 6.08 7.56 -14.17
N ASN A 93 5.08 8.27 -13.63
CA ASN A 93 5.08 9.73 -13.63
C ASN A 93 5.28 10.35 -12.24
N LEU A 94 4.81 9.70 -11.17
CA LEU A 94 4.82 10.27 -9.82
C LEU A 94 5.99 9.73 -8.98
N TYR A 95 6.29 8.44 -9.09
CA TYR A 95 7.43 7.82 -8.41
C TYR A 95 8.79 8.55 -8.62
N PRO A 96 9.14 9.03 -9.83
CA PRO A 96 10.39 9.78 -10.02
C PRO A 96 10.51 11.04 -9.15
N PHE A 97 9.38 11.67 -8.78
CA PHE A 97 9.39 12.84 -7.90
C PHE A 97 9.82 12.47 -6.49
N LEU A 98 9.43 11.29 -5.96
CA LEU A 98 9.89 10.80 -4.67
C LEU A 98 11.40 10.66 -4.65
N VAL A 99 11.97 10.02 -5.68
CA VAL A 99 13.42 9.82 -5.81
C VAL A 99 14.17 11.15 -5.89
N GLU A 100 13.60 12.16 -6.58
CA GLU A 100 14.20 13.48 -6.70
C GLU A 100 14.34 14.20 -5.33
N LEU A 101 13.50 13.89 -4.34
CA LEU A 101 13.52 14.55 -3.03
C LEU A 101 14.85 14.36 -2.29
N SER A 102 15.45 13.17 -2.37
CA SER A 102 16.71 12.91 -1.67
C SER A 102 17.85 13.72 -2.26
N SER A 103 17.97 13.71 -3.59
CA SER A 103 18.98 14.50 -4.30
C SER A 103 18.93 15.99 -3.95
N ARG A 104 17.72 16.55 -3.80
CA ARG A 104 17.49 17.95 -3.42
C ARG A 104 17.84 18.24 -1.97
N GLY A 105 17.59 17.30 -1.07
CA GLY A 105 18.05 17.38 0.31
C GLY A 105 19.58 17.37 0.38
N GLN A 106 20.23 16.49 -0.39
CA GLN A 106 21.69 16.39 -0.43
C GLN A 106 22.34 17.69 -0.92
N VAL A 107 21.79 18.33 -1.95
CA VAL A 107 22.27 19.64 -2.44
C VAL A 107 22.24 20.71 -1.34
N PHE A 108 21.24 20.72 -0.46
CA PHE A 108 21.21 21.65 0.68
C PHE A 108 22.29 21.30 1.72
N VAL A 109 22.42 20.02 2.04
CA VAL A 109 23.40 19.45 2.99
C VAL A 109 24.83 19.84 2.59
N ASP A 110 25.18 19.66 1.32
CA ASP A 110 26.50 20.01 0.76
C ASP A 110 26.73 21.52 0.77
N LYS A 111 25.72 22.29 0.37
CA LYS A 111 25.81 23.75 0.33
C LYS A 111 25.97 24.34 1.74
N PHE A 112 25.20 23.86 2.70
CA PHE A 112 25.33 24.29 4.09
C PHE A 112 26.72 23.99 4.64
N ASP A 113 27.28 22.81 4.36
CA ASP A 113 28.62 22.44 4.82
C ASP A 113 29.71 23.33 4.23
N SER A 114 29.60 23.67 2.95
CA SER A 114 30.54 24.60 2.33
C SER A 114 30.47 26.00 2.96
N TYR A 115 29.29 26.42 3.42
CA TYR A 115 29.06 27.76 3.95
C TYR A 115 29.29 27.86 5.46
N TYR A 116 29.08 26.79 6.22
CA TYR A 116 29.13 26.81 7.67
C TYR A 116 30.45 27.37 8.25
N PRO A 117 31.65 26.91 7.86
CA PRO A 117 32.90 27.48 8.39
C PRO A 117 33.04 28.96 8.01
N ILE A 118 32.69 29.33 6.77
CA ILE A 118 32.76 30.72 6.31
C ILE A 118 31.79 31.61 7.11
N LEU A 119 30.58 31.12 7.39
CA LEU A 119 29.59 31.83 8.20
C LEU A 119 30.05 32.00 9.66
N GLN A 120 30.85 31.07 10.21
CA GLN A 120 31.46 31.25 11.52
C GLN A 120 32.50 32.38 11.49
N ASP A 121 33.39 32.39 10.48
CA ASP A 121 34.44 33.41 10.35
C ASP A 121 33.85 34.81 10.11
N LEU A 122 32.86 34.91 9.22
CA LEU A 122 32.18 36.18 8.91
C LEU A 122 31.42 36.75 10.11
N ASN A 123 30.93 35.88 11.00
CA ASN A 123 30.19 36.30 12.19
C ASN A 123 31.06 37.06 13.21
N GLU A 124 32.38 36.89 13.14
CA GLU A 124 33.34 37.62 13.98
C GLU A 124 33.79 38.95 13.35
N ASN A 125 33.33 39.26 12.12
CA ASN A 125 33.75 40.43 11.35
C ASN A 125 32.58 41.35 10.95
N PRO A 126 32.35 42.46 11.68
CA PRO A 126 31.29 43.43 11.37
C PRO A 126 31.41 44.11 10.00
N GLU A 127 32.60 44.17 9.40
CA GLU A 127 32.81 44.82 8.10
C GLU A 127 32.35 43.94 6.92
N LYS A 128 32.02 42.66 7.18
CA LYS A 128 31.63 41.68 6.15
C LYS A 128 30.17 41.20 6.28
N GLN A 129 29.28 42.04 6.78
CA GLN A 129 27.87 41.68 6.97
C GLN A 129 27.12 41.41 5.66
N GLU A 130 27.46 42.10 4.58
CA GLU A 130 26.89 41.85 3.25
C GLU A 130 27.23 40.43 2.78
N GLU A 131 28.49 40.03 2.89
CA GLU A 131 28.99 38.71 2.52
C GLU A 131 28.32 37.57 3.32
N LYS A 132 28.01 37.81 4.60
CA LYS A 132 27.22 36.90 5.45
C LYS A 132 25.77 36.79 4.95
N THR A 133 25.15 37.93 4.67
CA THR A 133 23.75 38.03 4.22
C THR A 133 23.55 37.29 2.90
N GLU A 134 24.44 37.46 1.93
CA GLU A 134 24.39 36.77 0.64
C GLU A 134 24.41 35.24 0.79
N ARG A 135 25.25 34.71 1.68
CA ARG A 135 25.35 33.26 1.93
C ARG A 135 24.10 32.71 2.59
N LEU A 136 23.55 33.42 3.58
CA LEU A 136 22.30 33.02 4.23
C LEU A 136 21.12 33.06 3.26
N GLU A 137 20.99 34.10 2.42
CA GLU A 137 19.96 34.16 1.39
C GLU A 137 20.13 33.09 0.32
N ALA A 138 21.37 32.73 -0.04
CA ALA A 138 21.63 31.63 -0.96
C ALA A 138 21.17 30.27 -0.38
N LEU A 139 21.26 30.05 0.94
CA LEU A 139 20.68 28.86 1.60
C LEU A 139 19.15 28.90 1.60
N LYS A 140 18.56 30.05 1.97
CA LYS A 140 17.10 30.25 1.94
C LYS A 140 16.51 30.06 0.55
N LYS A 141 17.21 30.49 -0.51
CA LYS A 141 16.82 30.24 -1.91
C LYS A 141 16.73 28.74 -2.20
N THR A 142 17.70 27.94 -1.76
CA THR A 142 17.66 26.47 -1.92
C THR A 142 16.45 25.87 -1.21
N ILE A 143 16.16 26.32 0.02
CA ILE A 143 15.00 25.83 0.79
C ILE A 143 13.68 26.18 0.08
N ARG A 144 13.51 27.44 -0.37
CA ARG A 144 12.30 27.87 -1.10
C ARG A 144 12.07 27.04 -2.36
N LEU A 145 13.13 26.72 -3.10
CA LEU A 145 13.05 25.85 -4.28
C LEU A 145 12.61 24.42 -3.92
N ASN A 146 13.14 23.87 -2.82
CA ASN A 146 12.74 22.54 -2.33
C ASN A 146 11.26 22.53 -1.88
N GLN A 147 10.83 23.52 -1.10
CA GLN A 147 9.44 23.65 -0.66
C GLN A 147 8.46 23.81 -1.82
N SER A 148 8.84 24.59 -2.85
CA SER A 148 8.03 24.78 -4.05
C SER A 148 7.87 23.46 -4.83
N LYS A 149 8.96 22.69 -4.97
CA LYS A 149 8.90 21.37 -5.63
C LYS A 149 8.06 20.37 -4.84
N ILE A 150 8.20 20.34 -3.50
CA ILE A 150 7.37 19.49 -2.64
C ILE A 150 5.89 19.86 -2.77
N GLN A 151 5.56 21.16 -2.77
CA GLN A 151 4.17 21.59 -2.97
C GLN A 151 3.64 21.21 -4.35
N SER A 152 4.44 21.36 -5.39
CA SER A 152 4.06 20.91 -6.73
C SER A 152 3.72 19.43 -6.73
N TYR A 153 4.52 18.61 -6.04
CA TYR A 153 4.27 17.18 -5.97
C TYR A 153 3.02 16.82 -5.16
N ILE A 154 2.78 17.49 -4.03
CA ILE A 154 1.54 17.38 -3.27
C ILE A 154 0.32 17.64 -4.16
N ASN A 155 0.34 18.71 -4.97
CA ASN A 155 -0.78 19.06 -5.84
C ASN A 155 -1.05 17.98 -6.92
N GLU A 156 0.01 17.39 -7.49
CA GLU A 156 -0.10 16.29 -8.46
C GLU A 156 -0.72 15.04 -7.80
N LEU A 157 -0.24 14.67 -6.61
CA LEU A 157 -0.76 13.54 -5.85
C LEU A 157 -2.21 13.75 -5.41
N GLU A 158 -2.60 14.95 -4.97
CA GLU A 158 -3.98 15.27 -4.63
C GLU A 158 -4.90 15.14 -5.85
N THR A 159 -4.44 15.58 -7.02
CA THR A 159 -5.18 15.43 -8.29
C THR A 159 -5.32 13.96 -8.67
N PHE A 160 -4.22 13.21 -8.62
CA PHE A 160 -4.20 11.78 -8.86
C PHE A 160 -5.15 11.03 -7.91
N GLN A 161 -5.06 11.32 -6.61
CA GLN A 161 -5.86 10.69 -5.56
C GLN A 161 -7.35 10.95 -5.76
N ASN A 162 -7.75 12.19 -6.07
CA ASN A 162 -9.12 12.52 -6.40
C ASN A 162 -9.64 11.73 -7.61
N GLY A 163 -8.79 11.52 -8.62
CA GLY A 163 -9.07 10.68 -9.77
C GLY A 163 -9.20 9.19 -9.42
N LEU A 164 -8.33 8.69 -8.54
CA LEU A 164 -8.32 7.31 -8.06
C LEU A 164 -9.54 7.00 -7.21
N THR A 165 -9.89 7.84 -6.23
CA THR A 165 -11.06 7.67 -5.36
C THR A 165 -12.36 7.53 -6.15
N LYS A 166 -12.52 8.28 -7.26
CA LYS A 166 -13.68 8.16 -8.14
C LYS A 166 -13.74 6.78 -8.83
N LYS A 167 -12.60 6.24 -9.25
CA LYS A 167 -12.52 4.90 -9.85
C LYS A 167 -12.80 3.81 -8.81
N ILE A 168 -12.23 3.94 -7.60
CA ILE A 168 -12.47 3.02 -6.49
C ILE A 168 -13.94 3.00 -6.09
N SER A 169 -14.61 4.15 -5.99
CA SER A 169 -16.05 4.18 -5.68
C SER A 169 -16.91 3.48 -6.74
N LYS A 170 -16.52 3.52 -8.03
CA LYS A 170 -17.17 2.72 -9.07
C LYS A 170 -16.89 1.23 -8.87
N LEU A 171 -15.64 0.87 -8.58
CA LEU A 171 -15.23 -0.51 -8.32
C LEU A 171 -16.05 -1.09 -7.17
N ASP A 172 -16.16 -0.38 -6.05
CA ASP A 172 -16.91 -0.82 -4.86
C ASP A 172 -18.37 -1.15 -5.21
N LYS A 173 -19.01 -0.29 -6.01
CA LYS A 173 -20.38 -0.53 -6.50
C LYS A 173 -20.46 -1.75 -7.41
N HIS A 174 -19.44 -2.00 -8.24
CA HIS A 174 -19.39 -3.17 -9.10
C HIS A 174 -19.12 -4.46 -8.31
N VAL A 175 -18.25 -4.40 -7.30
CA VAL A 175 -17.99 -5.50 -6.36
C VAL A 175 -19.26 -5.82 -5.57
N GLU A 176 -19.96 -4.83 -5.03
CA GLU A 176 -21.23 -5.03 -4.31
C GLU A 176 -22.26 -5.74 -5.19
N LYS A 177 -22.48 -5.26 -6.41
CA LYS A 177 -23.35 -5.92 -7.40
C LYS A 177 -22.91 -7.35 -7.71
N GLY A 178 -21.60 -7.59 -7.78
CA GLY A 178 -21.03 -8.93 -8.02
C GLY A 178 -21.28 -9.87 -6.86
N GLN A 179 -21.10 -9.41 -5.62
CA GLN A 179 -21.40 -10.16 -4.41
C GLN A 179 -22.88 -10.55 -4.36
N ASP A 180 -23.78 -9.59 -4.65
CA ASP A 180 -25.22 -9.83 -4.69
C ASP A 180 -25.61 -10.82 -5.80
N PHE A 181 -25.04 -10.67 -7.00
CA PHE A 181 -25.30 -11.55 -8.14
C PHE A 181 -24.87 -13.00 -7.88
N LEU A 182 -23.72 -13.18 -7.21
CA LEU A 182 -23.21 -14.50 -6.84
C LEU A 182 -23.94 -15.13 -5.64
N GLY A 183 -25.00 -14.49 -5.14
CA GLY A 183 -25.91 -15.01 -4.13
C GLY A 183 -25.52 -14.68 -2.69
N LYS A 184 -26.51 -14.71 -1.79
CA LYS A 184 -26.31 -14.46 -0.35
C LYS A 184 -26.01 -15.72 0.45
N ASP A 185 -26.21 -16.88 -0.16
CA ASP A 185 -25.78 -18.17 0.36
C ASP A 185 -24.32 -18.43 -0.04
N GLY A 186 -23.58 -19.19 0.77
CA GLY A 186 -22.18 -19.55 0.49
C GLY A 186 -21.23 -19.22 1.64
N LYS A 187 -20.11 -19.93 1.67
CA LYS A 187 -19.13 -19.90 2.77
C LYS A 187 -18.55 -18.49 2.95
N ILE A 188 -18.30 -17.78 1.85
CA ILE A 188 -17.61 -16.48 1.89
C ILE A 188 -18.49 -15.37 2.45
N ASN A 189 -19.81 -15.47 2.32
CA ASN A 189 -20.71 -14.49 2.92
C ASN A 189 -20.65 -14.52 4.45
N SER A 190 -20.41 -15.68 5.06
CA SER A 190 -20.22 -15.81 6.51
C SER A 190 -18.88 -15.27 6.99
N PHE A 191 -17.86 -15.22 6.13
CA PHE A 191 -16.50 -14.83 6.48
C PHE A 191 -16.08 -13.46 5.94
N LYS A 192 -16.97 -12.72 5.27
CA LYS A 192 -16.64 -11.50 4.53
C LYS A 192 -15.89 -10.46 5.37
N GLU A 193 -16.39 -10.13 6.56
CA GLU A 193 -15.78 -9.11 7.42
C GLU A 193 -14.49 -9.62 8.09
N GLU A 194 -14.40 -10.92 8.37
CA GLU A 194 -13.21 -11.56 8.94
C GLU A 194 -12.08 -11.64 7.92
N ILE A 195 -12.40 -11.89 6.65
CA ILE A 195 -11.45 -11.79 5.53
C ILE A 195 -10.90 -10.38 5.44
N LYS A 196 -11.75 -9.35 5.39
CA LYS A 196 -11.31 -7.95 5.35
C LYS A 196 -10.41 -7.60 6.53
N THR A 197 -10.83 -7.96 7.74
CA THR A 197 -10.05 -7.69 8.97
C THR A 197 -8.67 -8.34 8.92
N ALA A 198 -8.58 -9.59 8.45
CA ALA A 198 -7.30 -10.28 8.30
C ALA A 198 -6.41 -9.61 7.24
N GLN A 199 -6.98 -9.11 6.15
CA GLN A 199 -6.25 -8.38 5.12
C GLN A 199 -5.74 -7.01 5.58
N GLU A 200 -6.57 -6.28 6.32
CA GLU A 200 -6.21 -5.01 6.94
C GLU A 200 -5.06 -5.21 7.95
N ALA A 201 -5.14 -6.27 8.76
CA ALA A 201 -4.08 -6.64 9.71
C ALA A 201 -2.75 -6.95 8.99
N ILE A 202 -2.78 -7.79 7.94
CA ILE A 202 -1.59 -8.07 7.11
C ILE A 202 -1.00 -6.78 6.54
N SER A 203 -1.84 -5.89 6.04
CA SER A 203 -1.39 -4.64 5.42
C SER A 203 -0.77 -3.70 6.46
N LYS A 204 -1.35 -3.64 7.66
CA LYS A 204 -0.79 -2.90 8.80
C LYS A 204 0.54 -3.47 9.25
N ASP A 205 0.69 -4.78 9.33
CA ASP A 205 1.94 -5.44 9.71
C ASP A 205 3.05 -5.18 8.68
N LEU A 206 2.74 -5.31 7.39
CA LEU A 206 3.68 -5.00 6.32
C LEU A 206 4.15 -3.53 6.39
N ASN A 207 3.22 -2.59 6.62
CA ASN A 207 3.57 -1.18 6.83
C ASN A 207 4.43 -1.00 8.09
N GLY A 208 4.08 -1.65 9.20
CA GLY A 208 4.88 -1.62 10.44
C GLY A 208 6.31 -2.09 10.21
N ILE A 209 6.49 -3.18 9.46
CA ILE A 209 7.81 -3.73 9.11
C ILE A 209 8.58 -2.77 8.18
N ALA A 210 7.92 -2.18 7.19
CA ALA A 210 8.56 -1.23 6.27
C ALA A 210 9.08 0.02 6.99
N LEU A 211 8.41 0.44 8.07
CA LEU A 211 8.77 1.63 8.83
C LEU A 211 9.88 1.40 9.87
N ILE A 212 10.39 0.17 10.03
CA ILE A 212 11.52 -0.14 10.89
C ILE A 212 12.77 0.61 10.38
N PRO A 213 13.50 1.34 11.25
CA PRO A 213 14.79 1.93 10.88
C PRO A 213 15.75 0.88 10.28
N GLY A 214 16.23 1.15 9.07
CA GLY A 214 17.13 0.25 8.35
C GLY A 214 16.45 -0.92 7.62
N ALA A 215 15.15 -1.20 7.80
CA ALA A 215 14.49 -2.28 7.06
C ALA A 215 14.38 -2.01 5.55
N MET A 216 14.44 -0.74 5.14
CA MET A 216 14.37 -0.36 3.74
C MET A 216 15.75 -0.13 3.13
N ASN A 217 16.86 -0.33 3.85
CA ASN A 217 18.20 -0.31 3.23
C ASN A 217 18.32 -1.45 2.20
N THR A 218 19.33 -1.44 1.33
CA THR A 218 19.42 -2.44 0.23
C THR A 218 19.31 -3.90 0.71
N ALA A 219 20.00 -4.27 1.79
CA ALA A 219 19.94 -5.63 2.34
C ALA A 219 18.59 -5.94 3.01
N GLY A 220 18.04 -4.98 3.76
CA GLY A 220 16.78 -5.13 4.49
C GLY A 220 15.59 -5.19 3.56
N PHE A 221 15.61 -4.40 2.49
CA PHE A 221 14.59 -4.40 1.46
C PHE A 221 14.50 -5.74 0.73
N GLY A 222 15.64 -6.41 0.49
CA GLY A 222 15.65 -7.77 -0.05
C GLY A 222 14.84 -8.73 0.82
N VAL A 223 15.07 -8.71 2.13
CA VAL A 223 14.30 -9.53 3.09
C VAL A 223 12.84 -9.10 3.15
N PHE A 224 12.57 -7.79 3.21
CA PHE A 224 11.21 -7.26 3.20
C PHE A 224 10.41 -7.68 1.97
N LYS A 225 11.04 -7.65 0.79
CA LYS A 225 10.43 -8.08 -0.46
C LYS A 225 10.00 -9.54 -0.38
N GLU A 226 10.83 -10.41 0.20
CA GLU A 226 10.45 -11.81 0.43
C GLU A 226 9.25 -11.93 1.37
N VAL A 227 9.18 -11.12 2.43
CA VAL A 227 8.04 -11.10 3.37
C VAL A 227 6.77 -10.66 2.68
N TYR A 228 6.87 -9.58 1.91
CA TYR A 228 5.75 -9.00 1.19
C TYR A 228 5.19 -9.99 0.17
N ILE A 229 6.06 -10.58 -0.66
CA ILE A 229 5.67 -11.62 -1.62
C ILE A 229 5.07 -12.81 -0.89
N LEU A 230 5.70 -13.30 0.19
CA LEU A 230 5.17 -14.41 0.96
C LEU A 230 3.76 -14.11 1.49
N ALA A 231 3.49 -12.88 1.95
CA ALA A 231 2.20 -12.49 2.51
C ALA A 231 1.12 -12.18 1.46
N LYS A 232 1.50 -11.72 0.25
CA LYS A 232 0.58 -11.21 -0.77
C LYS A 232 0.44 -12.12 -2.00
N ASP A 233 1.50 -12.82 -2.43
CA ASP A 233 1.48 -13.79 -3.53
C ASP A 233 1.01 -15.17 -3.04
N ILE A 234 -0.23 -15.18 -2.52
CA ILE A 234 -0.81 -16.35 -1.86
C ILE A 234 -1.94 -16.99 -2.66
N ILE A 235 -2.42 -16.32 -3.71
CA ILE A 235 -3.51 -16.80 -4.57
C ILE A 235 -3.00 -17.96 -5.43
N LYS A 236 -3.68 -19.12 -5.39
CA LYS A 236 -3.31 -20.28 -6.19
C LYS A 236 -3.68 -20.08 -7.67
N PRO A 237 -2.75 -20.28 -8.62
CA PRO A 237 -3.05 -20.14 -10.06
C PRO A 237 -4.19 -21.03 -10.57
N VAL A 238 -4.38 -22.21 -9.95
CA VAL A 238 -5.48 -23.13 -10.30
C VAL A 238 -6.85 -22.52 -10.01
N ALA A 239 -6.96 -21.69 -8.96
CA ALA A 239 -8.20 -21.00 -8.59
C ALA A 239 -8.57 -19.95 -9.64
N GLU A 240 -7.60 -19.13 -10.06
CA GLU A 240 -7.76 -18.14 -11.12
C GLU A 240 -8.14 -18.80 -12.46
N THR A 241 -7.45 -19.90 -12.79
CA THR A 241 -7.72 -20.69 -14.00
C THR A 241 -9.15 -21.25 -13.99
N ALA A 242 -9.61 -21.78 -12.86
CA ALA A 242 -10.95 -22.33 -12.73
C ALA A 242 -12.04 -21.26 -12.91
N ALA A 243 -11.85 -20.08 -12.31
CA ALA A 243 -12.75 -18.94 -12.50
C ALA A 243 -12.82 -18.50 -13.96
N ALA A 244 -11.67 -18.40 -14.63
CA ALA A 244 -11.58 -18.03 -16.05
C ALA A 244 -12.31 -19.05 -16.95
N VAL A 245 -12.13 -20.34 -16.71
CA VAL A 245 -12.80 -21.42 -17.45
C VAL A 245 -14.33 -21.34 -17.27
N VAL A 246 -14.81 -21.09 -16.06
CA VAL A 246 -16.25 -20.93 -15.82
C VAL A 246 -16.82 -19.69 -16.49
N ASN A 247 -16.11 -18.57 -16.42
CA ASN A 247 -16.50 -17.36 -17.14
C ASN A 247 -16.56 -17.61 -18.64
N LYS A 248 -15.62 -18.37 -19.20
CA LYS A 248 -15.66 -18.73 -20.61
C LYS A 248 -16.90 -19.53 -20.98
N GLY A 249 -17.30 -20.48 -20.14
CA GLY A 249 -18.56 -21.22 -20.31
C GLY A 249 -19.79 -20.30 -20.27
N LYS A 250 -19.80 -19.29 -19.38
CA LYS A 250 -20.88 -18.29 -19.31
C LYS A 250 -20.94 -17.40 -20.55
N GLU A 251 -19.78 -16.99 -21.09
CA GLU A 251 -19.71 -16.25 -22.35
C GLU A 251 -20.33 -17.05 -23.50
N ILE A 252 -20.02 -18.35 -23.59
CA ILE A 252 -20.58 -19.24 -24.61
C ILE A 252 -22.11 -19.36 -24.43
N GLU A 253 -22.61 -19.54 -23.22
CA GLU A 253 -24.06 -19.59 -22.97
C GLU A 253 -24.76 -18.28 -23.38
N LYS A 254 -24.13 -17.14 -23.13
CA LYS A 254 -24.64 -15.85 -23.60
C LYS A 254 -24.67 -15.78 -25.13
N SER A 255 -23.62 -16.24 -25.81
CA SER A 255 -23.60 -16.32 -27.28
C SER A 255 -24.69 -17.26 -27.83
N ILE A 256 -24.99 -18.37 -27.13
CA ILE A 256 -26.10 -19.26 -27.48
C ILE A 256 -27.43 -18.49 -27.39
N GLN A 257 -27.68 -17.77 -26.30
CA GLN A 257 -28.90 -16.98 -26.12
C GLN A 257 -29.06 -15.89 -27.20
N ASP A 258 -27.98 -15.19 -27.53
CA ASP A 258 -27.98 -14.15 -28.58
C ASP A 258 -28.26 -14.76 -29.97
N ALA A 259 -27.72 -15.95 -30.26
CA ALA A 259 -27.96 -16.67 -31.51
C ALA A 259 -29.39 -17.20 -31.60
N GLU A 260 -29.93 -17.76 -30.51
CA GLU A 260 -31.33 -18.17 -30.42
C GLU A 260 -32.26 -17.00 -30.70
N LYS A 261 -32.01 -15.84 -30.08
CA LYS A 261 -32.79 -14.62 -30.32
C LYS A 261 -32.72 -14.15 -31.77
N THR A 262 -31.53 -14.16 -32.37
CA THR A 262 -31.33 -13.76 -33.77
C THR A 262 -32.07 -14.72 -34.74
N ALA A 263 -32.02 -16.02 -34.46
CA ALA A 263 -32.74 -17.03 -35.23
C ALA A 263 -34.27 -16.86 -35.11
N GLU A 264 -34.76 -16.55 -33.90
CA GLU A 264 -36.18 -16.26 -33.65
C GLU A 264 -36.65 -15.04 -34.46
N GLU A 265 -35.91 -13.94 -34.39
CA GLU A 265 -36.22 -12.69 -35.12
C GLU A 265 -36.23 -12.91 -36.63
N SER A 266 -35.24 -13.64 -37.15
CA SER A 266 -35.11 -13.94 -38.59
C SER A 266 -36.24 -14.86 -39.08
N ALA A 267 -36.59 -15.90 -38.32
CA ALA A 267 -37.67 -16.81 -38.68
C ALA A 267 -39.04 -16.12 -38.64
N ARG A 268 -39.30 -15.26 -37.64
CA ARG A 268 -40.51 -14.43 -37.58
C ARG A 268 -40.62 -13.49 -38.77
N ALA A 269 -39.53 -12.81 -39.13
CA ALA A 269 -39.50 -11.91 -40.29
C ALA A 269 -39.78 -12.66 -41.62
N ALA A 270 -39.40 -13.95 -41.70
CA ALA A 270 -39.68 -14.81 -42.84
C ALA A 270 -41.08 -15.44 -42.84
N GLY A 271 -41.96 -15.08 -41.90
CA GLY A 271 -43.34 -15.59 -41.82
C GLY A 271 -43.43 -17.06 -41.44
N LYS A 272 -42.43 -17.59 -40.72
CA LYS A 272 -42.37 -18.98 -40.27
C LYS A 272 -43.39 -19.29 -39.17
N THR A 273 -43.80 -20.55 -39.08
CA THR A 273 -44.67 -21.05 -38.01
C THR A 273 -43.92 -21.15 -36.68
N GLU A 274 -44.65 -21.22 -35.56
CA GLU A 274 -44.06 -21.34 -34.22
C GLU A 274 -43.16 -22.59 -34.09
N GLN A 275 -43.54 -23.71 -34.71
CA GLN A 275 -42.72 -24.92 -34.74
C GLN A 275 -41.42 -24.72 -35.53
N GLU A 276 -41.46 -23.98 -36.64
CA GLU A 276 -40.27 -23.67 -37.45
C GLU A 276 -39.35 -22.67 -36.73
N ILE A 277 -39.91 -21.72 -35.97
CA ILE A 277 -39.16 -20.79 -35.14
C ILE A 277 -38.39 -21.53 -34.05
N GLU A 278 -39.06 -22.43 -33.31
CA GLU A 278 -38.40 -23.24 -32.28
C GLU A 278 -37.35 -24.20 -32.86
N ALA A 279 -37.60 -24.75 -34.05
CA ALA A 279 -36.59 -25.55 -34.77
C ALA A 279 -35.36 -24.71 -35.15
N ALA A 280 -35.55 -23.46 -35.59
CA ALA A 280 -34.46 -22.55 -35.93
C ALA A 280 -33.61 -22.17 -34.70
N LYS A 281 -34.24 -21.85 -33.57
CA LYS A 281 -33.55 -21.59 -32.29
C LYS A 281 -32.72 -22.79 -31.86
N LYS A 282 -33.33 -23.99 -31.88
CA LYS A 282 -32.64 -25.23 -31.52
C LYS A 282 -31.45 -25.52 -32.43
N ALA A 283 -31.58 -25.29 -33.74
CA ALA A 283 -30.47 -25.47 -34.68
C ALA A 283 -29.31 -24.51 -34.36
N ALA A 284 -29.59 -23.23 -34.10
CA ALA A 284 -28.58 -22.24 -33.73
C ALA A 284 -27.86 -22.60 -32.42
N ARG A 285 -28.60 -23.05 -31.39
CA ARG A 285 -28.01 -23.57 -30.15
C ARG A 285 -27.11 -24.78 -30.41
N GLN A 286 -27.59 -25.78 -31.15
CA GLN A 286 -26.87 -27.03 -31.40
C GLN A 286 -25.57 -26.82 -32.18
N GLU A 287 -25.55 -25.86 -33.10
CA GLU A 287 -24.35 -25.47 -33.83
C GLU A 287 -23.25 -25.01 -32.86
N ILE A 288 -23.57 -24.05 -31.99
CA ILE A 288 -22.62 -23.53 -31.01
C ILE A 288 -22.23 -24.59 -29.97
N GLU A 289 -23.19 -25.35 -29.43
CA GLU A 289 -22.92 -26.40 -28.43
C GLU A 289 -22.00 -27.50 -28.98
N LYS A 290 -22.16 -27.86 -30.26
CA LYS A 290 -21.30 -28.84 -30.92
C LYS A 290 -19.88 -28.28 -31.08
N ASP A 291 -19.76 -27.04 -31.53
CA ASP A 291 -18.48 -26.39 -31.79
C ASP A 291 -17.71 -26.06 -30.49
N LYS A 292 -18.43 -25.79 -29.41
CA LYS A 292 -17.88 -25.38 -28.09
C LYS A 292 -18.03 -26.44 -27.00
N LYS A 293 -18.22 -27.70 -27.39
CA LYS A 293 -18.47 -28.81 -26.48
C LYS A 293 -17.37 -28.99 -25.42
N ALA A 294 -16.11 -28.81 -25.82
CA ALA A 294 -14.97 -28.99 -24.92
C ALA A 294 -14.94 -27.90 -23.83
N GLU A 295 -15.15 -26.64 -24.21
CA GLU A 295 -15.18 -25.50 -23.29
C GLU A 295 -16.38 -25.58 -22.33
N LEU A 296 -17.57 -25.95 -22.83
CA LEU A 296 -18.76 -26.16 -22.00
C LEU A 296 -18.56 -27.31 -21.00
N SER A 297 -17.92 -28.41 -21.42
CA SER A 297 -17.59 -29.51 -20.52
C SER A 297 -16.55 -29.11 -19.47
N ALA A 298 -15.52 -28.36 -19.86
CA ALA A 298 -14.52 -27.84 -18.93
C ALA A 298 -15.14 -26.90 -17.88
N ALA A 299 -16.04 -26.01 -18.30
CA ALA A 299 -16.78 -25.13 -17.40
C ALA A 299 -17.68 -25.89 -16.42
N ALA A 300 -18.40 -26.92 -16.89
CA ALA A 300 -19.22 -27.77 -16.03
C ALA A 300 -18.37 -28.53 -15.00
N ASN A 301 -17.26 -29.12 -15.45
CA ASN A 301 -16.31 -29.81 -14.56
C ASN A 301 -15.68 -28.85 -13.54
N ALA A 302 -15.38 -27.62 -13.94
CA ALA A 302 -14.82 -26.63 -13.05
C ALA A 302 -15.82 -26.20 -11.97
N LYS A 303 -17.10 -25.99 -12.32
CA LYS A 303 -18.17 -25.65 -11.37
C LYS A 303 -18.45 -26.74 -10.33
N ALA A 304 -18.25 -28.01 -10.68
CA ALA A 304 -18.53 -29.14 -9.79
C ALA A 304 -17.43 -29.41 -8.74
N LYS A 305 -16.29 -28.72 -8.83
CA LYS A 305 -15.14 -28.89 -7.95
C LYS A 305 -15.07 -27.80 -6.87
N GLU A 306 -14.33 -28.11 -5.83
CA GLU A 306 -13.92 -27.16 -4.80
C GLU A 306 -12.45 -26.79 -4.98
N TYR A 307 -12.11 -25.56 -4.62
CA TYR A 307 -10.78 -24.98 -4.80
C TYR A 307 -10.36 -24.24 -3.55
N ASP A 308 -9.09 -24.32 -3.20
CA ASP A 308 -8.52 -23.38 -2.26
C ASP A 308 -8.08 -22.13 -3.03
N LEU A 309 -8.47 -20.96 -2.56
CA LEU A 309 -8.02 -19.71 -3.16
C LEU A 309 -6.59 -19.38 -2.73
N ILE A 310 -6.29 -19.55 -1.44
CA ILE A 310 -5.04 -19.09 -0.83
C ILE A 310 -4.16 -20.30 -0.44
N THR A 311 -2.85 -20.10 -0.37
CA THR A 311 -1.87 -21.04 0.20
C THR A 311 -1.48 -20.62 1.61
N THR A 312 -1.32 -21.59 2.51
CA THR A 312 -0.75 -21.37 3.85
C THR A 312 0.73 -21.02 3.76
N LEU A 313 1.19 -20.06 4.55
CA LEU A 313 2.63 -19.81 4.68
C LEU A 313 3.31 -20.99 5.37
N ASP A 314 4.51 -21.35 4.89
CA ASP A 314 5.37 -22.30 5.59
C ASP A 314 5.96 -21.61 6.83
N PRO A 315 5.67 -22.09 8.06
CA PRO A 315 6.22 -21.50 9.28
C PRO A 315 7.76 -21.49 9.28
N LYS A 316 8.41 -22.50 8.65
CA LYS A 316 9.87 -22.51 8.52
C LYS A 316 10.37 -21.36 7.67
N ARG A 317 9.63 -20.98 6.62
CA ARG A 317 10.00 -19.85 5.77
C ARG A 317 9.88 -18.52 6.53
N ILE A 318 8.88 -18.40 7.39
CA ILE A 318 8.72 -17.23 8.28
C ILE A 318 9.86 -17.16 9.29
N ASP A 319 10.28 -18.29 9.87
CA ASP A 319 11.43 -18.36 10.77
C ASP A 319 12.73 -17.98 10.04
N GLU A 320 12.95 -18.46 8.81
CA GLU A 320 14.10 -18.10 7.98
C GLU A 320 14.16 -16.59 7.71
N ILE A 321 13.03 -16.00 7.31
CA ILE A 321 12.87 -14.57 7.06
C ILE A 321 13.10 -13.74 8.32
N THR A 322 12.53 -14.16 9.45
CA THR A 322 12.68 -13.46 10.74
C THR A 322 14.14 -13.45 11.17
N ASN A 323 14.83 -14.59 11.02
CA ASN A 323 16.25 -14.70 11.28
C ASN A 323 17.10 -13.86 10.30
N ALA A 324 16.72 -13.77 9.03
CA ALA A 324 17.38 -12.92 8.05
C ALA A 324 17.24 -11.43 8.42
N PHE A 325 16.03 -10.99 8.81
CA PHE A 325 15.80 -9.63 9.28
C PHE A 325 16.64 -9.29 10.50
N GLY A 326 16.72 -10.19 11.49
CA GLY A 326 17.53 -9.99 12.70
C GLY A 326 19.04 -9.88 12.44
N LYS A 327 19.53 -10.33 11.28
CA LYS A 327 20.93 -10.16 10.85
C LYS A 327 21.20 -8.82 10.18
N VAL A 328 20.18 -8.21 9.58
CA VAL A 328 20.30 -6.99 8.78
C VAL A 328 19.88 -5.74 9.56
N THR A 329 18.97 -5.90 10.53
CA THR A 329 18.56 -4.83 11.43
C THR A 329 18.25 -5.36 12.83
N THR A 330 18.21 -4.47 13.81
CA THR A 330 17.76 -4.80 15.15
C THR A 330 16.23 -4.90 15.16
N LEU A 331 15.71 -6.12 15.22
CA LEU A 331 14.28 -6.36 15.35
C LEU A 331 13.79 -6.00 16.77
N THR A 332 12.85 -5.06 16.86
CA THR A 332 12.12 -4.78 18.11
C THR A 332 11.10 -5.88 18.41
N VAL A 333 10.49 -5.82 19.60
CA VAL A 333 9.40 -6.74 19.98
C VAL A 333 8.18 -6.55 19.07
N GLU A 334 7.87 -5.30 18.72
CA GLU A 334 6.78 -4.97 17.80
C GLU A 334 7.02 -5.59 16.42
N ASN A 335 8.27 -5.56 15.94
CA ASN A 335 8.62 -6.11 14.62
C ASN A 335 8.46 -7.63 14.57
N LYS A 336 8.86 -8.33 15.64
CA LYS A 336 8.66 -9.78 15.75
C LYS A 336 7.18 -10.13 15.87
N THR A 337 6.41 -9.29 16.57
CA THR A 337 4.95 -9.43 16.68
C THR A 337 4.29 -9.30 15.31
N ALA A 338 4.65 -8.29 14.52
CA ALA A 338 4.13 -8.10 13.16
C ALA A 338 4.46 -9.30 12.25
N LEU A 339 5.71 -9.78 12.26
CA LEU A 339 6.10 -10.96 11.48
C LEU A 339 5.33 -12.23 11.88
N ASN A 340 5.08 -12.43 13.19
CA ASN A 340 4.29 -13.54 13.68
C ASN A 340 2.80 -13.40 13.32
N ASP A 341 2.25 -12.18 13.39
CA ASP A 341 0.83 -11.96 13.07
C ASP A 341 0.56 -12.21 11.58
N LEU A 342 1.51 -11.91 10.68
CA LEU A 342 1.39 -12.29 9.26
C LEU A 342 1.08 -13.79 9.08
N SER A 343 1.76 -14.67 9.83
CA SER A 343 1.49 -16.11 9.81
C SER A 343 0.07 -16.43 10.27
N VAL A 344 -0.35 -15.81 11.37
CA VAL A 344 -1.66 -16.04 11.99
C VAL A 344 -2.78 -15.56 11.07
N GLN A 345 -2.64 -14.37 10.49
CA GLN A 345 -3.65 -13.83 9.59
C GLN A 345 -3.71 -14.60 8.26
N ASN A 346 -2.57 -15.06 7.72
CA ASN A 346 -2.59 -15.94 6.55
C ASN A 346 -3.29 -17.27 6.85
N GLU A 347 -3.03 -17.89 7.99
CA GLU A 347 -3.70 -19.15 8.37
C GLU A 347 -5.22 -18.95 8.49
N LYS A 348 -5.67 -17.83 9.07
CA LYS A 348 -7.10 -17.47 9.09
C LYS A 348 -7.64 -17.32 7.66
N LEU A 349 -6.98 -16.55 6.80
CA LEU A 349 -7.38 -16.36 5.41
C LEU A 349 -7.47 -17.69 4.66
N TYR A 350 -6.47 -18.56 4.81
CA TYR A 350 -6.49 -19.90 4.23
C TYR A 350 -7.70 -20.71 4.70
N ASN A 351 -7.96 -20.74 6.01
CA ASN A 351 -9.07 -21.50 6.57
C ASN A 351 -10.44 -21.00 6.06
N MET A 352 -10.59 -19.69 5.89
CA MET A 352 -11.80 -19.06 5.34
C MET A 352 -11.93 -19.29 3.83
N THR A 353 -10.83 -19.49 3.11
CA THR A 353 -10.80 -19.55 1.63
C THR A 353 -10.39 -20.91 1.04
N GLN A 354 -10.31 -21.96 1.86
CA GLN A 354 -10.19 -23.35 1.40
C GLN A 354 -11.55 -23.92 0.96
N LYS A 355 -11.52 -24.90 0.05
CA LYS A 355 -12.69 -25.66 -0.41
C LYS A 355 -13.87 -24.81 -0.88
N LEU A 356 -13.60 -23.80 -1.69
CA LEU A 356 -14.60 -22.90 -2.25
C LEU A 356 -15.14 -23.43 -3.57
N GLN A 357 -16.45 -23.33 -3.73
CA GLN A 357 -17.07 -23.40 -5.05
C GLN A 357 -16.80 -22.11 -5.83
N ILE A 358 -17.00 -22.13 -7.16
CA ILE A 358 -16.62 -21.02 -8.05
C ILE A 358 -17.26 -19.68 -7.65
N ALA A 359 -18.52 -19.67 -7.23
CA ALA A 359 -19.18 -18.44 -6.80
C ALA A 359 -18.48 -17.82 -5.57
N ASP A 360 -18.20 -18.64 -4.55
CA ASP A 360 -17.46 -18.21 -3.35
C ASP A 360 -16.02 -17.81 -3.68
N LEU A 361 -15.34 -18.55 -4.57
CA LEU A 361 -14.00 -18.21 -5.05
C LEU A 361 -13.96 -16.85 -5.73
N GLN A 362 -14.94 -16.54 -6.59
CA GLN A 362 -15.06 -15.25 -7.25
C GLN A 362 -15.38 -14.13 -6.25
N LYS A 363 -16.25 -14.39 -5.25
CA LYS A 363 -16.52 -13.43 -4.17
C LYS A 363 -15.27 -13.11 -3.35
N ALA A 364 -14.54 -14.12 -2.92
CA ALA A 364 -13.31 -13.94 -2.16
C ALA A 364 -12.26 -13.20 -2.98
N SER A 365 -12.07 -13.56 -4.26
CA SER A 365 -11.14 -12.85 -5.16
C SER A 365 -11.50 -11.37 -5.27
N MET A 366 -12.79 -11.02 -5.39
CA MET A 366 -13.23 -9.63 -5.43
C MET A 366 -12.92 -8.87 -4.15
N LEU A 367 -13.07 -9.50 -2.97
CA LEU A 367 -12.71 -8.90 -1.70
C LEU A 367 -11.19 -8.68 -1.61
N LEU A 368 -10.40 -9.65 -2.06
CA LEU A 368 -8.94 -9.56 -2.06
C LEU A 368 -8.45 -8.38 -2.91
N MET A 369 -8.89 -8.34 -4.17
CA MET A 369 -8.61 -7.26 -5.12
C MET A 369 -9.08 -5.90 -4.59
N GLN A 370 -10.29 -5.83 -4.02
CA GLN A 370 -10.83 -4.58 -3.46
C GLN A 370 -9.92 -4.05 -2.35
N ASN A 371 -9.51 -4.90 -1.41
CA ASN A 371 -8.61 -4.50 -0.33
C ASN A 371 -7.27 -3.96 -0.84
N ASP A 372 -6.62 -4.64 -1.78
CA ASP A 372 -5.30 -4.21 -2.28
C ASP A 372 -5.37 -2.86 -3.03
N ILE A 373 -6.50 -2.58 -3.69
CA ILE A 373 -6.77 -1.30 -4.35
C ILE A 373 -7.03 -0.18 -3.32
N HIS A 374 -7.80 -0.45 -2.26
CA HIS A 374 -8.01 0.52 -1.18
C HIS A 374 -6.70 0.83 -0.44
N LEU A 375 -5.90 -0.19 -0.14
CA LEU A 375 -4.59 -0.03 0.47
C LEU A 375 -3.67 0.87 -0.37
N PHE A 376 -3.70 0.71 -1.69
CA PHE A 376 -2.92 1.58 -2.58
C PHE A 376 -3.36 3.05 -2.44
N ALA A 377 -4.67 3.33 -2.44
CA ALA A 377 -5.17 4.69 -2.23
C ALA A 377 -4.85 5.26 -0.84
N GLU A 378 -4.81 4.41 0.20
CA GLU A 378 -4.36 4.80 1.54
C GLU A 378 -2.88 5.17 1.55
N GLN A 379 -2.03 4.42 0.84
CA GLN A 379 -0.60 4.75 0.71
C GLN A 379 -0.37 6.09 0.01
N ILE A 380 -1.17 6.44 -0.99
CA ILE A 380 -1.11 7.76 -1.63
C ILE A 380 -1.50 8.87 -0.65
N ASN A 381 -2.54 8.68 0.16
CA ASN A 381 -2.91 9.65 1.20
C ASN A 381 -1.79 9.82 2.23
N GLU A 382 -1.17 8.73 2.67
CA GLU A 382 -0.07 8.80 3.62
C GLU A 382 1.16 9.49 3.01
N GLU A 383 1.45 9.26 1.73
CA GLU A 383 2.51 9.97 1.02
C GLU A 383 2.27 11.49 0.99
N ILE A 384 1.04 11.94 0.69
CA ILE A 384 0.65 13.36 0.75
C ILE A 384 0.86 13.94 2.16
N ASN A 385 0.47 13.19 3.20
CA ASN A 385 0.66 13.60 4.60
C ASN A 385 2.15 13.75 4.94
N LEU A 386 2.96 12.77 4.54
CA LEU A 386 4.40 12.78 4.79
C LEU A 386 5.09 13.92 4.03
N LEU A 387 4.72 14.19 2.77
CA LEU A 387 5.22 15.34 2.02
C LEU A 387 4.85 16.67 2.67
N THR A 388 3.63 16.78 3.18
CA THR A 388 3.16 17.96 3.91
C THR A 388 4.00 18.19 5.17
N GLN A 389 4.30 17.12 5.91
CA GLN A 389 5.16 17.19 7.07
C GLN A 389 6.61 17.52 6.69
N TYR A 390 7.15 16.90 5.64
CA TYR A 390 8.50 17.20 5.16
C TYR A 390 8.65 18.65 4.68
N LYS A 391 7.60 19.23 4.08
CA LYS A 391 7.57 20.66 3.77
C LYS A 391 7.62 21.54 5.02
N LYS A 392 6.97 21.14 6.11
CA LYS A 392 7.05 21.84 7.41
C LYS A 392 8.46 21.74 7.99
N ASP A 393 9.10 20.58 7.91
CA ASP A 393 10.49 20.39 8.32
C ASP A 393 11.44 21.36 7.59
N TRP A 394 11.25 21.59 6.29
CA TRP A 394 11.97 22.64 5.56
C TRP A 394 11.69 24.07 6.06
N ASN A 395 10.47 24.34 6.50
CA ASN A 395 10.12 25.63 7.08
C ASN A 395 10.87 25.87 8.40
N GLU A 396 11.02 24.83 9.22
CA GLU A 396 11.79 24.89 10.47
C GLU A 396 13.29 25.21 10.23
N ILE A 397 13.87 24.62 9.19
CA ILE A 397 15.23 24.95 8.75
C ILE A 397 15.29 26.42 8.30
N ASN A 398 14.32 26.88 7.50
CA ASN A 398 14.28 28.27 7.04
C ASN A 398 14.15 29.26 8.20
N THR A 399 13.25 29.02 9.15
CA THR A 399 13.08 29.86 10.36
C THR A 399 14.39 29.95 11.15
N SER A 400 15.13 28.85 11.26
CA SER A 400 16.43 28.85 11.95
C SER A 400 17.49 29.69 11.21
N ILE A 401 17.46 29.73 9.87
CA ILE A 401 18.32 30.60 9.08
C ILE A 401 17.87 32.07 9.16
N ASP A 402 16.56 32.33 9.23
CA ASP A 402 16.02 33.68 9.45
C ASP A 402 16.48 34.25 10.80
N HIS A 403 16.47 33.44 11.87
CA HIS A 403 17.06 33.82 13.15
C HIS A 403 18.56 34.16 13.04
N ALA A 404 19.34 33.39 12.27
CA ALA A 404 20.76 33.69 12.04
C ALA A 404 20.96 34.99 11.24
N SER A 405 20.00 35.34 10.38
CA SER A 405 20.02 36.55 9.55
C SER A 405 19.63 37.81 10.34
N GLN A 406 18.71 37.66 11.30
CA GLN A 406 18.14 38.77 12.09
C GLN A 406 18.83 38.96 13.46
N ALA A 407 19.72 38.05 13.85
CA ALA A 407 20.42 38.08 15.12
C ALA A 407 21.20 39.39 15.33
N ALA A 408 20.92 40.08 16.45
CA ALA A 408 21.53 41.36 16.80
C ALA A 408 22.99 41.23 17.26
N THR A 409 23.40 40.04 17.74
CA THR A 409 24.76 39.80 18.23
C THR A 409 25.43 38.62 17.52
N ALA A 410 26.77 38.63 17.53
CA ALA A 410 27.56 37.51 17.04
C ALA A 410 27.28 36.21 17.85
N LYS A 411 27.01 36.33 19.15
CA LYS A 411 26.62 35.19 19.99
C LYS A 411 25.32 34.56 19.49
N ASP A 412 24.29 35.38 19.25
CA ASP A 412 22.96 34.89 18.83
C ASP A 412 23.02 34.27 17.42
N THR A 413 23.80 34.87 16.52
CA THR A 413 24.05 34.28 15.20
C THR A 413 24.70 32.90 15.32
N ARG A 414 25.72 32.76 16.20
CA ARG A 414 26.43 31.50 16.39
C ARG A 414 25.50 30.41 16.90
N GLU A 415 24.63 30.72 17.87
CA GLU A 415 23.64 29.77 18.38
C GLU A 415 22.60 29.39 17.31
N ALA A 416 22.12 30.36 16.52
CA ALA A 416 21.22 30.07 15.40
C ALA A 416 21.88 29.18 14.33
N LEU A 417 23.15 29.42 13.97
CA LEU A 417 23.89 28.58 13.03
C LEU A 417 24.14 27.16 13.58
N LYS A 418 24.39 27.00 14.88
CA LYS A 418 24.46 25.67 15.53
C LYS A 418 23.13 24.94 15.42
N ARG A 419 22.00 25.64 15.59
CA ARG A 419 20.65 25.06 15.40
C ARG A 419 20.44 24.59 13.97
N VAL A 420 20.79 25.41 12.96
CA VAL A 420 20.70 24.98 11.55
C VAL A 420 21.58 23.76 11.30
N LYS A 421 22.79 23.70 11.86
CA LYS A 421 23.67 22.54 11.75
C LYS A 421 23.05 21.28 12.37
N SER A 422 22.39 21.40 13.52
CA SER A 422 21.67 20.28 14.15
C SER A 422 20.57 19.74 13.22
N LEU A 423 19.70 20.61 12.71
CA LEU A 423 18.62 20.22 11.78
C LEU A 423 19.18 19.61 10.49
N ARG A 424 20.25 20.19 9.95
CA ARG A 424 20.97 19.64 8.78
C ARG A 424 21.50 18.23 9.05
N ASN A 425 22.07 17.96 10.22
CA ASN A 425 22.53 16.62 10.58
C ASN A 425 21.37 15.62 10.68
N GLN A 426 20.21 16.05 11.20
CA GLN A 426 19.00 15.22 11.22
C GLN A 426 18.50 14.93 9.79
N LEU A 427 18.52 15.93 8.91
CA LEU A 427 18.17 15.78 7.49
C LEU A 427 19.12 14.79 6.79
N GLU A 428 20.43 14.94 6.95
CA GLU A 428 21.45 14.04 6.38
C GLU A 428 21.27 12.59 6.85
N LYS A 429 20.96 12.37 8.12
CA LYS A 429 20.66 11.04 8.66
C LYS A 429 19.45 10.41 7.97
N GLN A 430 18.41 11.19 7.70
CA GLN A 430 17.23 10.72 6.96
C GLN A 430 17.53 10.47 5.49
N LEU A 431 18.33 11.33 4.85
CA LEU A 431 18.79 11.15 3.46
C LEU A 431 19.63 9.89 3.27
N THR A 432 20.56 9.64 4.18
CA THR A 432 21.34 8.38 4.18
C THR A 432 20.39 7.19 4.26
N SER A 433 19.36 7.28 5.11
CA SER A 433 18.32 6.28 5.26
C SER A 433 17.30 6.29 4.12
N PHE A 434 17.43 7.14 3.10
CA PHE A 434 16.63 7.18 1.87
C PHE A 434 17.45 6.68 0.68
N ASP A 435 18.75 7.02 0.61
CA ASP A 435 19.64 6.75 -0.54
C ASP A 435 20.45 5.45 -0.40
N THR A 436 20.76 5.00 0.82
CA THR A 436 21.28 3.62 1.06
C THR A 436 20.17 2.56 1.03
N ASN A 437 18.96 2.99 0.63
CA ASN A 437 17.84 2.15 0.35
C ASN A 437 17.88 1.65 -1.08
#